data_AF-A0A973BVM8-F1
#
_entry.id   AF-A0A973BVM8-F1
#
_cell.length_a   1.000
_cell.length_b   1.000
_cell.length_c   1.000
_cell.angle_alpha   90.00
_cell.angle_beta   90.00
_cell.angle_gamma   90.00
#
_symmetry.space_group_name_H-M   'P 1'
#
loop_
_entity.id
_entity.type
_entity.pdbx_description
1 polymer ?
#
loop_
_entity_poly.entity_id
_entity_poly.type
_entity_poly.pdbx_seq_one_letter_code
_entity_poly.pdbx_strand_id
1 'polypeptide(L)'
;MQCPSCGAAVVPEQKFCHECGASLRGITETTQEVDVVEPDTVASSAVAVGASEEPPVDSSDTDDPVVDIDVVDDSNGVIGSSDVTSDPADDGDPDVTEPGPAQHDEPTADGDVDTTVPLVAAAAATTDLPNAADLPTAEINPRPPLPEPEWAVPPSDAATEPLAVTAAAAAATTATEELGTMPQGPPAAQSGTTEQLPAVFDGIEDVEEYPQAREPFKLRLTFVLAVFGAVATLMAAVADLTDIRTTRPVGGITNGTSTLDDIGSNLAIAGWVGTGVMVIGGLLACFGLRVGAGLAGGGGLAVLGWAALCIGLIERPIAIAESITRESSEVFTLTVTRDTGYWLIAAVGIVGLLVFLASLRLVGTGGQPPLNPWSAAVGALGMMMLAAGPLVPVGEATFADNFSSPTPTIDLPTAYFAGRLAQLVLIAGTGVVGFLAVRRYGLGVAAGGTGVAIWLWLSSLLELGADPVGLADQNPGATDTMPHGVTTAGMVVALLALVVTGVLAIIDRRPAGQPPGAPQP
;
A
#
# COMPACT_ATOMS: atom_id res chain seq x y z
N MET A 1 -6.01 5.43 -39.98
CA MET A 1 -6.84 6.32 -39.14
C MET A 1 -5.93 7.04 -38.14
N GLN A 2 -6.36 8.14 -37.53
CA GLN A 2 -5.56 8.87 -36.53
C GLN A 2 -6.17 8.74 -35.14
N CYS A 3 -5.35 8.63 -34.10
CA CYS A 3 -5.83 8.60 -32.72
C CYS A 3 -6.46 9.97 -32.38
N PRO A 4 -7.69 10.02 -31.85
CA PRO A 4 -8.33 11.29 -31.50
C PRO A 4 -7.68 11.98 -30.29
N SER A 5 -6.91 11.24 -29.49
CA SER A 5 -6.22 11.78 -28.31
C SER A 5 -4.89 12.44 -28.68
N CYS A 6 -4.02 11.76 -29.43
CA CYS A 6 -2.66 12.23 -29.72
C CYS A 6 -2.35 12.48 -31.21
N GLY A 7 -3.25 12.14 -32.14
CA GLY A 7 -3.04 12.31 -33.58
C GLY A 7 -2.18 11.23 -34.27
N ALA A 8 -1.62 10.28 -33.52
CA ALA A 8 -0.80 9.19 -34.06
C ALA A 8 -1.52 8.37 -35.13
N ALA A 9 -0.79 7.88 -36.12
CA ALA A 9 -1.34 6.96 -37.11
C ALA A 9 -1.66 5.60 -36.45
N VAL A 10 -2.89 5.13 -36.61
CA VAL A 10 -3.37 3.86 -36.07
C VAL A 10 -3.74 2.92 -37.22
N VAL A 11 -3.30 1.66 -37.11
CA VAL A 11 -3.67 0.55 -37.98
C VAL A 11 -5.14 0.17 -37.73
N PRO A 12 -5.92 -0.20 -38.77
CA PRO A 12 -7.28 -0.72 -38.58
C PRO A 12 -7.31 -1.88 -37.56
N GLU A 13 -8.42 -2.00 -36.81
CA GLU A 13 -8.67 -3.03 -35.79
C GLU A 13 -7.82 -2.94 -34.49
N GLN A 14 -6.92 -1.97 -34.35
CA GLN A 14 -6.26 -1.71 -33.06
C GLN A 14 -7.26 -1.18 -32.01
N LYS A 15 -7.34 -1.85 -30.86
CA LYS A 15 -8.24 -1.47 -29.75
C LYS A 15 -7.71 -0.29 -28.93
N PHE A 16 -6.41 -0.02 -29.01
CA PHE A 16 -5.72 1.03 -28.26
C PHE A 16 -4.63 1.68 -29.14
N CYS A 17 -4.40 2.98 -28.93
CA CYS A 17 -3.29 3.69 -29.57
C CYS A 17 -1.95 3.23 -28.97
N HIS A 18 -1.00 2.84 -29.82
CA HIS A 18 0.32 2.40 -29.38
C HIS A 18 1.22 3.53 -28.85
N GLU A 19 0.92 4.80 -29.18
CA GLU A 19 1.68 5.94 -28.65
C GLU A 19 1.15 6.44 -27.30
N CYS A 20 -0.18 6.59 -27.15
CA CYS A 20 -0.75 7.23 -25.95
C CYS A 20 -1.67 6.33 -25.11
N GLY A 21 -1.89 5.08 -25.50
CA GLY A 21 -2.74 4.14 -24.76
C GLY A 21 -4.26 4.41 -24.86
N ALA A 22 -4.69 5.50 -25.49
CA ALA A 22 -6.11 5.84 -25.59
C ALA A 22 -6.92 4.74 -26.29
N SER A 23 -8.10 4.41 -25.74
CA SER A 23 -9.00 3.41 -26.32
C SER A 23 -9.61 3.90 -27.64
N LEU A 24 -9.67 3.02 -28.63
CA LEU A 24 -10.21 3.29 -29.96
C LEU A 24 -11.55 2.56 -30.22
N ARG A 25 -12.16 2.00 -29.17
CA ARG A 25 -13.47 1.34 -29.25
C ARG A 25 -14.54 2.36 -29.71
N GLY A 26 -15.29 1.99 -30.75
CA GLY A 26 -16.33 2.83 -31.37
C GLY A 26 -15.89 3.65 -32.59
N ILE A 27 -14.59 3.67 -32.93
CA ILE A 27 -14.05 4.38 -34.11
C ILE A 27 -13.65 3.38 -35.22
N THR A 28 -13.21 2.18 -34.84
CA THR A 28 -12.79 1.11 -35.78
C THR A 28 -13.92 0.18 -36.22
N GLU A 29 -15.09 0.25 -35.59
CA GLU A 29 -16.25 -0.52 -36.06
C GLU A 29 -16.79 0.16 -37.30
N THR A 30 -16.53 -0.46 -38.44
CA THR A 30 -17.01 -0.05 -39.76
C THR A 30 -18.49 0.30 -39.67
N THR A 31 -18.80 1.59 -39.77
CA THR A 31 -20.15 2.10 -39.96
C THR A 31 -20.81 1.30 -41.08
N GLN A 32 -21.89 0.61 -40.71
CA GLN A 32 -23.02 0.14 -41.51
C GLN A 32 -22.89 0.38 -43.02
N GLU A 33 -22.83 -0.71 -43.78
CA GLU A 33 -22.95 -0.75 -45.24
C GLU A 33 -24.19 0.05 -45.68
N VAL A 34 -23.95 1.25 -46.23
CA VAL A 34 -24.99 2.06 -46.84
C VAL A 34 -25.28 1.46 -48.20
N ASP A 35 -26.50 0.96 -48.40
CA ASP A 35 -27.01 0.48 -49.68
C ASP A 35 -26.73 1.51 -50.79
N VAL A 36 -25.98 1.07 -51.80
CA VAL A 36 -25.66 1.84 -53.01
C VAL A 36 -26.94 2.07 -53.81
N VAL A 37 -27.40 3.32 -53.85
CA VAL A 37 -28.41 3.76 -54.82
C VAL A 37 -27.68 4.06 -56.14
N GLU A 38 -28.04 3.31 -57.19
CA GLU A 38 -27.56 3.53 -58.56
C GLU A 38 -27.91 4.95 -59.08
N PRO A 39 -26.96 5.64 -59.75
CA PRO A 39 -27.19 6.98 -60.25
C PRO A 39 -27.69 6.96 -61.71
N ASP A 40 -28.88 7.50 -61.93
CA ASP A 40 -29.31 7.97 -63.25
C ASP A 40 -29.20 9.49 -63.36
N THR A 41 -28.33 9.92 -64.29
CA THR A 41 -28.42 11.10 -65.19
C THR A 41 -29.17 12.35 -64.71
N VAL A 42 -28.48 13.51 -64.60
CA VAL A 42 -28.40 14.59 -65.64
C VAL A 42 -27.40 15.72 -65.31
N ALA A 43 -26.69 16.16 -66.37
CA ALA A 43 -26.25 17.52 -66.74
C ALA A 43 -25.46 18.40 -65.74
N SER A 44 -24.16 18.62 -65.93
CA SER A 44 -23.53 19.54 -66.91
C SER A 44 -23.74 21.04 -66.59
N SER A 45 -22.72 21.65 -65.98
CA SER A 45 -22.33 23.03 -66.24
C SER A 45 -20.85 23.23 -65.91
N ALA A 46 -20.12 23.63 -66.94
CA ALA A 46 -18.69 23.90 -66.95
C ALA A 46 -18.39 25.32 -66.44
N VAL A 47 -17.28 25.48 -65.72
CA VAL A 47 -16.50 26.73 -65.71
C VAL A 47 -15.02 26.35 -65.68
N ALA A 48 -14.30 26.82 -66.70
CA ALA A 48 -12.87 26.65 -66.91
C ALA A 48 -12.15 28.00 -66.74
N VAL A 49 -11.10 28.05 -65.92
CA VAL A 49 -9.93 28.97 -65.97
C VAL A 49 -8.90 28.34 -65.00
N GLY A 50 -7.60 28.18 -65.23
CA GLY A 50 -6.67 28.54 -66.29
C GLY A 50 -5.27 28.07 -65.82
N ALA A 51 -4.42 27.67 -66.76
CA ALA A 51 -3.10 27.08 -66.54
C ALA A 51 -2.00 28.13 -66.29
N SER A 52 -0.95 27.75 -65.54
CA SER A 52 0.43 28.30 -65.58
C SER A 52 1.33 27.30 -64.80
N GLU A 53 2.02 26.38 -65.47
CA GLU A 53 3.46 26.43 -65.81
C GLU A 53 4.44 26.35 -64.62
N GLU A 54 5.05 25.17 -64.46
CA GLU A 54 6.26 24.82 -63.69
C GLU A 54 7.52 25.55 -64.21
N PRO A 55 8.61 25.64 -63.42
CA PRO A 55 9.72 24.69 -63.57
C PRO A 55 10.44 24.28 -62.24
N PRO A 56 11.38 23.31 -62.29
CA PRO A 56 11.77 22.45 -61.17
C PRO A 56 12.92 23.00 -60.33
N VAL A 57 13.01 22.58 -59.06
CA VAL A 57 14.17 22.85 -58.20
C VAL A 57 14.92 21.55 -57.90
N ASP A 58 16.21 21.71 -58.10
CA ASP A 58 17.31 20.78 -58.22
C ASP A 58 17.78 20.24 -56.86
N SER A 59 18.31 19.03 -56.92
CA SER A 59 19.04 18.30 -55.89
C SER A 59 20.44 18.88 -55.67
N SER A 60 20.84 19.16 -54.44
CA SER A 60 22.26 19.14 -54.02
C SER A 60 22.43 19.19 -52.49
N ASP A 61 23.34 18.33 -52.04
CA ASP A 61 24.31 18.54 -50.98
C ASP A 61 23.84 18.66 -49.52
N THR A 62 23.89 17.51 -48.83
CA THR A 62 24.08 17.44 -47.38
C THR A 62 25.47 16.87 -47.11
N ASP A 63 26.44 17.76 -47.01
CA ASP A 63 27.71 17.50 -46.33
C ASP A 63 27.50 17.74 -44.84
N ASP A 64 27.73 16.74 -44.00
CA ASP A 64 28.27 16.98 -42.66
C ASP A 64 29.09 15.78 -42.15
N PRO A 65 30.15 16.02 -41.36
CA PRO A 65 31.31 15.15 -41.27
C PRO A 65 31.21 14.03 -40.23
N VAL A 66 31.90 12.95 -40.60
CA VAL A 66 32.31 11.79 -39.80
C VAL A 66 33.11 12.23 -38.58
N VAL A 67 32.66 11.83 -37.38
CA VAL A 67 33.48 11.79 -36.17
C VAL A 67 33.85 10.33 -35.92
N ASP A 68 35.13 10.02 -36.13
CA ASP A 68 35.78 8.78 -35.72
C ASP A 68 35.81 8.69 -34.19
N ILE A 69 35.28 7.60 -33.64
CA ILE A 69 35.62 7.12 -32.30
C ILE A 69 36.14 5.69 -32.45
N ASP A 70 37.46 5.57 -32.34
CA ASP A 70 38.18 4.32 -32.12
C ASP A 70 37.65 3.64 -30.85
N VAL A 71 37.05 2.45 -31.00
CA VAL A 71 36.88 1.50 -29.90
C VAL A 71 37.81 0.31 -30.15
N VAL A 72 38.70 0.18 -29.18
CA VAL A 72 39.77 -0.80 -29.03
C VAL A 72 39.23 -2.23 -29.07
N ASP A 73 39.86 -3.02 -29.93
CA ASP A 73 39.89 -4.47 -29.96
C ASP A 73 40.63 -5.01 -28.72
N ASP A 74 40.00 -5.92 -27.97
CA ASP A 74 40.72 -6.92 -27.18
C ASP A 74 39.86 -8.19 -27.02
N SER A 75 40.11 -9.09 -27.97
CA SER A 75 39.89 -10.54 -27.93
C SER A 75 40.17 -11.26 -26.59
N ASN A 76 39.27 -12.19 -26.18
CA ASN A 76 39.62 -13.60 -25.89
C ASN A 76 38.46 -14.49 -25.35
N GLY A 77 38.40 -15.74 -25.85
CA GLY A 77 37.96 -16.94 -25.12
C GLY A 77 36.50 -17.38 -25.32
N VAL A 78 36.14 -18.23 -26.30
CA VAL A 78 36.30 -19.71 -26.38
C VAL A 78 35.37 -20.50 -25.44
N ILE A 79 34.80 -21.59 -26.00
CA ILE A 79 33.87 -22.61 -25.47
C ILE A 79 32.38 -22.20 -25.57
N GLY A 80 31.47 -22.94 -26.20
CA GLY A 80 31.51 -24.23 -26.88
C GLY A 80 30.08 -24.54 -27.36
N SER A 81 29.90 -24.60 -28.67
CA SER A 81 28.65 -24.94 -29.35
C SER A 81 28.59 -26.45 -29.58
N SER A 82 27.53 -27.10 -29.09
CA SER A 82 27.16 -28.44 -29.51
C SER A 82 25.81 -28.41 -30.20
N ASP A 83 25.87 -28.57 -31.52
CA ASP A 83 24.82 -29.06 -32.40
C ASP A 83 24.16 -30.32 -31.83
N VAL A 84 22.83 -30.38 -31.85
CA VAL A 84 22.08 -31.61 -32.12
C VAL A 84 20.84 -31.24 -32.94
N THR A 85 20.92 -31.48 -34.24
CA THR A 85 19.76 -31.65 -35.13
C THR A 85 19.54 -33.13 -35.37
N SER A 86 18.35 -33.63 -35.08
CA SER A 86 17.68 -34.69 -35.85
C SER A 86 16.25 -34.91 -35.36
N ASP A 87 15.31 -34.57 -36.25
CA ASP A 87 13.93 -35.08 -36.48
C ASP A 87 13.83 -36.63 -36.39
N PRO A 88 12.65 -37.32 -36.51
CA PRO A 88 11.27 -36.83 -36.73
C PRO A 88 10.13 -37.58 -35.98
N ALA A 89 8.90 -37.13 -36.23
CA ALA A 89 7.62 -37.87 -36.20
C ALA A 89 7.15 -38.51 -34.87
N ASP A 90 6.05 -37.99 -34.31
CA ASP A 90 5.12 -38.83 -33.56
C ASP A 90 3.68 -38.35 -33.76
N ASP A 91 2.88 -39.30 -34.23
CA ASP A 91 1.45 -39.21 -34.52
C ASP A 91 0.68 -39.37 -33.21
N GLY A 92 -0.20 -38.44 -32.88
CA GLY A 92 -0.96 -38.55 -31.62
C GLY A 92 -2.07 -37.53 -31.50
N ASP A 93 -3.13 -37.74 -32.28
CA ASP A 93 -4.42 -37.06 -32.19
C ASP A 93 -5.30 -37.79 -31.14
N PRO A 94 -5.71 -37.15 -30.03
CA PRO A 94 -6.86 -37.61 -29.28
C PRO A 94 -8.02 -36.62 -29.44
N ASP A 95 -8.92 -36.98 -30.36
CA ASP A 95 -10.39 -37.01 -30.22
C ASP A 95 -10.92 -36.26 -28.97
N VAL A 96 -11.13 -34.95 -29.10
CA VAL A 96 -11.90 -34.15 -28.14
C VAL A 96 -13.34 -34.12 -28.60
N THR A 97 -14.14 -34.94 -27.93
CA THR A 97 -15.58 -35.04 -28.08
C THR A 97 -16.24 -33.70 -27.68
N GLU A 98 -16.99 -33.10 -28.61
CA GLU A 98 -17.86 -31.96 -28.35
C GLU A 98 -18.94 -32.30 -27.30
N PRO A 99 -19.15 -31.49 -26.24
CA PRO A 99 -20.38 -31.54 -25.47
C PRO A 99 -21.44 -30.66 -26.14
N GLY A 100 -22.56 -31.29 -26.49
CA GLY A 100 -23.72 -30.67 -27.13
C GLY A 100 -24.40 -29.58 -26.27
N PRO A 101 -25.28 -28.78 -26.89
CA PRO A 101 -25.91 -27.63 -26.23
C PRO A 101 -26.94 -28.10 -25.20
N ALA A 102 -26.70 -27.75 -23.94
CA ALA A 102 -27.69 -27.86 -22.87
C ALA A 102 -28.80 -26.82 -23.09
N GLN A 103 -30.03 -27.31 -23.16
CA GLN A 103 -31.26 -26.53 -23.13
C GLN A 103 -31.34 -25.76 -21.81
N HIS A 104 -31.45 -24.44 -21.88
CA HIS A 104 -31.88 -23.60 -20.78
C HIS A 104 -33.42 -23.54 -20.79
N ASP A 105 -34.04 -24.27 -19.87
CA ASP A 105 -35.44 -24.11 -19.50
C ASP A 105 -35.60 -22.82 -18.68
N GLU A 106 -36.46 -21.92 -19.15
CA GLU A 106 -37.03 -20.82 -18.37
C GLU A 106 -37.92 -21.37 -17.24
N PRO A 107 -37.80 -20.87 -16.00
CA PRO A 107 -38.87 -20.97 -15.03
C PRO A 107 -39.66 -19.67 -14.99
N THR A 108 -40.83 -19.69 -15.63
CA THR A 108 -41.99 -18.87 -15.22
C THR A 108 -42.41 -19.28 -13.82
N ALA A 109 -42.39 -18.33 -12.87
CA ALA A 109 -43.11 -18.49 -11.60
C ALA A 109 -43.52 -17.11 -11.06
N ASP A 110 -44.75 -16.72 -11.40
CA ASP A 110 -45.58 -15.84 -10.59
C ASP A 110 -45.68 -16.40 -9.16
N GLY A 111 -45.42 -15.54 -8.17
CA GLY A 111 -45.48 -15.91 -6.76
C GLY A 111 -45.58 -14.69 -5.87
N ASP A 112 -46.76 -14.11 -5.80
CA ASP A 112 -47.19 -13.19 -4.74
C ASP A 112 -46.94 -13.84 -3.37
N VAL A 113 -45.98 -13.32 -2.61
CA VAL A 113 -45.82 -13.62 -1.19
C VAL A 113 -45.91 -12.34 -0.40
N ASP A 114 -47.14 -12.04 0.01
CA ASP A 114 -47.50 -11.04 1.00
C ASP A 114 -46.86 -11.42 2.36
N THR A 115 -45.77 -10.74 2.71
CA THR A 115 -45.11 -10.90 4.01
C THR A 115 -45.20 -9.59 4.78
N THR A 116 -46.34 -9.39 5.46
CA THR A 116 -46.50 -8.33 6.46
C THR A 116 -45.69 -8.65 7.71
N VAL A 117 -44.51 -8.03 7.86
CA VAL A 117 -43.79 -7.95 9.14
C VAL A 117 -44.11 -6.62 9.80
N PRO A 118 -44.55 -6.58 11.08
CA PRO A 118 -44.88 -5.33 11.74
C PRO A 118 -43.59 -4.58 12.12
N LEU A 119 -43.34 -3.46 11.44
CA LEU A 119 -42.27 -2.53 11.76
C LEU A 119 -42.61 -1.82 13.09
N VAL A 120 -41.81 -2.10 14.11
CA VAL A 120 -41.83 -1.36 15.38
C VAL A 120 -41.43 0.08 15.10
N ALA A 121 -42.39 1.00 15.30
CA ALA A 121 -42.20 2.44 15.15
C ALA A 121 -41.21 2.96 16.21
N ALA A 122 -39.94 3.09 15.82
CA ALA A 122 -39.00 3.97 16.49
C ALA A 122 -39.24 5.39 15.94
N ALA A 123 -39.67 6.29 16.82
CA ALA A 123 -39.87 7.70 16.52
C ALA A 123 -38.54 8.33 16.04
N ALA A 124 -38.44 8.53 14.73
CA ALA A 124 -37.41 9.35 14.12
C ALA A 124 -37.75 10.83 14.41
N ALA A 125 -36.94 11.46 15.26
CA ALA A 125 -36.86 12.91 15.30
C ALA A 125 -36.30 13.37 13.95
N THR A 126 -37.15 13.97 13.12
CA THR A 126 -36.76 14.63 11.88
C THR A 126 -35.97 15.89 12.23
N THR A 127 -34.66 15.76 12.40
CA THR A 127 -33.75 16.88 12.17
C THR A 127 -33.69 17.10 10.68
N ASP A 128 -34.34 18.15 10.20
CA ASP A 128 -34.15 18.69 8.85
C ASP A 128 -32.66 18.92 8.62
N LEU A 129 -32.02 18.00 7.90
CA LEU A 129 -30.69 18.20 7.35
C LEU A 129 -30.81 19.33 6.31
N PRO A 130 -29.96 20.37 6.38
CA PRO A 130 -30.00 21.45 5.40
C PRO A 130 -29.78 20.87 4.00
N ASN A 131 -30.57 21.38 3.04
CA ASN A 131 -30.51 20.95 1.65
C ASN A 131 -29.11 21.23 1.11
N ALA A 132 -28.52 20.28 0.37
CA ALA A 132 -27.15 20.42 -0.14
C ALA A 132 -26.98 21.64 -1.06
N ALA A 133 -28.07 22.14 -1.64
CA ALA A 133 -28.11 23.38 -2.43
C ALA A 133 -27.92 24.66 -1.59
N ASP A 134 -28.11 24.61 -0.27
CA ASP A 134 -27.98 25.75 0.65
C ASP A 134 -26.60 25.81 1.33
N LEU A 135 -25.70 24.87 1.04
CA LEU A 135 -24.32 24.95 1.50
C LEU A 135 -23.61 26.07 0.71
N PRO A 136 -22.95 27.04 1.39
CA PRO A 136 -22.28 28.12 0.70
C PRO A 136 -21.15 27.56 -0.17
N THR A 137 -21.35 27.53 -1.48
CA THR A 137 -20.27 27.38 -2.45
C THR A 137 -19.37 28.59 -2.30
N ALA A 138 -18.18 28.37 -1.75
CA ALA A 138 -17.17 29.40 -1.69
C ALA A 138 -16.71 29.69 -3.14
N GLU A 139 -17.20 30.78 -3.72
CA GLU A 139 -16.68 31.31 -4.97
C GLU A 139 -15.22 31.72 -4.74
N ILE A 140 -14.29 30.90 -5.21
CA ILE A 140 -12.85 31.19 -5.13
C ILE A 140 -12.56 32.27 -6.17
N ASN A 141 -12.68 33.53 -5.76
CA ASN A 141 -12.13 34.63 -6.54
C ASN A 141 -10.60 34.43 -6.65
N PRO A 142 -10.00 34.66 -7.83
CA PRO A 142 -8.55 34.56 -8.01
C PRO A 142 -7.86 35.47 -6.98
N ARG A 143 -7.06 34.86 -6.09
CA ARG A 143 -6.29 35.63 -5.10
C ARG A 143 -5.29 36.51 -5.85
N PRO A 144 -5.09 37.77 -5.43
CA PRO A 144 -3.95 38.54 -5.90
C PRO A 144 -2.65 37.77 -5.59
N PRO A 145 -1.62 37.89 -6.44
CA PRO A 145 -0.36 37.18 -6.26
C PRO A 145 0.19 37.43 -4.84
N LEU A 146 0.60 36.35 -4.18
CA LEU A 146 1.24 36.41 -2.87
C LEU A 146 2.48 37.32 -3.00
N PRO A 147 2.65 38.32 -2.12
CA PRO A 147 3.89 39.09 -2.09
C PRO A 147 5.06 38.12 -1.88
N GLU A 148 6.13 38.30 -2.66
CA GLU A 148 7.33 37.48 -2.52
C GLU A 148 7.78 37.49 -1.06
N PRO A 149 8.04 36.32 -0.46
CA PRO A 149 8.36 36.27 0.94
C PRO A 149 9.76 36.87 1.17
N GLU A 150 9.91 37.62 2.26
CA GLU A 150 11.11 38.38 2.60
C GLU A 150 12.41 37.54 2.64
N TRP A 151 12.29 36.21 2.75
CA TRP A 151 13.42 35.28 2.71
C TRP A 151 13.99 35.03 1.30
N ALA A 152 13.30 35.45 0.22
CA ALA A 152 13.80 35.37 -1.15
C ALA A 152 14.84 36.46 -1.47
N VAL A 153 15.04 37.43 -0.56
CA VAL A 153 16.12 38.41 -0.65
C VAL A 153 17.40 37.77 -0.13
N PRO A 154 18.46 37.61 -0.95
CA PRO A 154 19.71 37.05 -0.49
C PRO A 154 20.27 37.91 0.66
N PRO A 155 20.65 37.30 1.80
CA PRO A 155 21.15 38.05 2.95
C PRO A 155 22.45 38.75 2.58
N SER A 156 22.47 40.08 2.67
CA SER A 156 23.70 40.87 2.57
C SER A 156 24.60 40.53 3.76
N ASP A 157 25.87 40.25 3.48
CA ASP A 157 26.95 39.92 4.41
C ASP A 157 26.87 40.64 5.78
N ALA A 158 26.32 39.96 6.79
CA ALA A 158 26.34 40.41 8.17
C ALA A 158 27.12 39.40 9.03
N ALA A 159 28.14 39.93 9.71
CA ALA A 159 29.17 39.20 10.42
C ALA A 159 28.65 38.25 11.52
N THR A 160 29.21 37.04 11.54
CA THR A 160 29.00 35.99 12.53
C THR A 160 29.57 36.38 13.90
N GLU A 161 28.71 36.54 14.92
CA GLU A 161 29.13 36.48 16.33
C GLU A 161 28.95 35.06 16.90
N PRO A 162 29.90 34.54 17.69
CA PRO A 162 29.81 33.19 18.25
C PRO A 162 28.93 33.14 19.51
N LEU A 163 27.89 32.30 19.47
CA LEU A 163 27.05 31.96 20.61
C LEU A 163 27.74 30.93 21.53
N ALA A 164 27.91 31.30 22.80
CA ALA A 164 28.41 30.43 23.85
C ALA A 164 27.32 29.45 24.33
N VAL A 165 27.61 28.15 24.30
CA VAL A 165 26.73 27.10 24.82
C VAL A 165 27.09 26.82 26.27
N THR A 166 26.21 27.19 27.21
CA THR A 166 26.27 26.75 28.61
C THR A 166 25.63 25.37 28.75
N ALA A 167 26.42 24.40 29.23
CA ALA A 167 25.96 23.06 29.58
C ALA A 167 25.12 23.08 30.87
N ALA A 168 23.90 22.56 30.81
CA ALA A 168 23.06 22.32 31.98
C ALA A 168 23.10 20.82 32.33
N ALA A 169 23.68 20.53 33.49
CA ALA A 169 23.61 19.23 34.16
C ALA A 169 22.29 19.12 34.94
N ALA A 170 21.59 18.00 34.79
CA ALA A 170 20.52 17.56 35.69
C ALA A 170 20.57 16.03 35.75
N ALA A 171 21.18 15.48 36.82
CA ALA A 171 20.52 15.04 38.05
C ALA A 171 20.05 13.58 37.94
N ALA A 172 20.92 12.68 38.41
CA ALA A 172 20.65 11.27 38.60
C ALA A 172 19.77 11.06 39.84
N THR A 173 18.62 10.44 39.66
CA THR A 173 17.76 9.98 40.76
C THR A 173 18.17 8.57 41.13
N THR A 174 18.75 8.43 42.33
CA THR A 174 19.02 7.16 43.01
C THR A 174 17.71 6.67 43.63
N ALA A 175 17.21 5.52 43.19
CA ALA A 175 16.15 4.79 43.88
C ALA A 175 16.78 3.57 44.57
N THR A 176 16.89 3.67 45.90
CA THR A 176 17.24 2.56 46.80
C THR A 176 15.93 1.86 47.15
N GLU A 177 15.70 0.65 46.61
CA GLU A 177 14.65 -0.24 47.10
C GLU A 177 15.24 -1.20 48.13
N GLU A 178 14.71 -1.11 49.33
CA GLU A 178 15.09 -1.84 50.53
C GLU A 178 14.50 -3.26 50.46
N LEU A 179 15.38 -4.26 50.49
CA LEU A 179 15.05 -5.68 50.41
C LEU A 179 14.48 -6.17 51.76
N GLY A 180 13.17 -6.31 51.86
CA GLY A 180 12.49 -6.95 52.99
C GLY A 180 12.85 -8.44 53.09
N THR A 181 13.66 -8.78 54.09
CA THR A 181 14.08 -10.16 54.41
C THR A 181 12.98 -10.87 55.19
N MET A 182 12.39 -11.94 54.64
CA MET A 182 11.46 -12.80 55.39
C MET A 182 12.25 -13.77 56.29
N PRO A 183 11.81 -13.98 57.55
CA PRO A 183 12.50 -14.88 58.47
C PRO A 183 12.29 -16.36 58.08
N GLN A 184 13.41 -17.09 57.97
CA GLN A 184 13.42 -18.55 57.85
C GLN A 184 12.80 -19.19 59.09
N GLY A 185 11.74 -19.98 58.88
CA GLY A 185 11.18 -20.86 59.90
C GLY A 185 12.09 -22.07 60.18
N PRO A 186 12.02 -22.64 61.40
CA PRO A 186 12.92 -23.71 61.85
C PRO A 186 12.72 -25.04 61.09
N PRO A 187 13.76 -25.88 60.99
CA PRO A 187 13.71 -27.16 60.29
C PRO A 187 12.81 -28.14 61.05
N ALA A 188 11.75 -28.61 60.38
CA ALA A 188 10.93 -29.71 60.87
C ALA A 188 11.72 -31.03 60.78
N ALA A 189 11.72 -31.75 61.90
CA ALA A 189 12.40 -33.02 62.09
C ALA A 189 11.93 -34.10 61.11
N GLN A 190 12.90 -34.78 60.49
CA GLN A 190 12.70 -36.05 59.82
C GLN A 190 12.39 -37.12 60.86
N SER A 191 11.31 -37.88 60.66
CA SER A 191 11.01 -39.07 61.43
C SER A 191 10.19 -40.03 60.57
N GLY A 192 10.63 -41.28 60.48
CA GLY A 192 9.79 -42.40 60.07
C GLY A 192 10.31 -43.21 58.89
N THR A 193 11.27 -44.09 59.16
CA THR A 193 11.57 -45.27 58.34
C THR A 193 10.39 -46.24 58.39
N THR A 194 9.72 -46.44 57.26
CA THR A 194 8.86 -47.61 57.02
C THR A 194 9.39 -48.39 55.83
N GLU A 195 9.38 -49.70 55.98
CA GLU A 195 9.95 -50.72 55.11
C GLU A 195 9.65 -50.52 53.62
N GLN A 196 10.72 -50.71 52.84
CA GLN A 196 10.75 -50.78 51.37
C GLN A 196 9.84 -51.91 50.85
N LEU A 197 8.67 -51.54 50.35
CA LEU A 197 8.20 -52.11 49.09
C LEU A 197 8.89 -51.36 47.93
N PRO A 198 9.36 -52.04 46.87
CA PRO A 198 9.86 -51.33 45.70
C PRO A 198 8.71 -50.53 45.07
N ALA A 199 8.71 -49.22 45.29
CA ALA A 199 7.84 -48.29 44.59
C ALA A 199 8.25 -48.26 43.12
N VAL A 200 7.61 -49.09 42.29
CA VAL A 200 7.75 -49.09 40.82
C VAL A 200 7.02 -47.88 40.19
N PHE A 201 6.44 -47.02 41.02
CA PHE A 201 5.86 -45.73 40.68
C PHE A 201 6.29 -44.78 41.79
N ASP A 202 7.34 -43.99 41.57
CA ASP A 202 7.76 -42.96 42.52
C ASP A 202 6.82 -41.73 42.50
N GLY A 203 5.89 -41.68 41.54
CA GLY A 203 4.70 -40.82 41.53
C GLY A 203 4.97 -39.31 41.56
N ILE A 204 6.24 -38.91 41.53
CA ILE A 204 6.71 -37.53 41.60
C ILE A 204 7.45 -37.16 40.31
N GLU A 205 8.09 -38.11 39.62
CA GLU A 205 8.74 -37.87 38.33
C GLU A 205 7.82 -38.11 37.12
N ASP A 206 6.75 -38.90 37.28
CA ASP A 206 5.75 -39.20 36.25
C ASP A 206 4.51 -38.30 36.28
N VAL A 207 4.49 -37.26 37.13
CA VAL A 207 3.51 -36.19 36.96
C VAL A 207 3.95 -35.38 35.75
N GLU A 208 3.54 -35.83 34.56
CA GLU A 208 3.56 -34.99 33.37
C GLU A 208 3.07 -33.61 33.79
N GLU A 209 3.97 -32.62 33.76
CA GLU A 209 3.64 -31.26 34.14
C GLU A 209 2.51 -30.83 33.21
N TYR A 210 1.28 -30.85 33.72
CA TYR A 210 0.10 -30.62 32.92
C TYR A 210 0.31 -29.32 32.15
N PRO A 211 0.08 -29.32 30.83
CA PRO A 211 0.29 -28.12 30.03
C PRO A 211 -0.48 -26.99 30.70
N GLN A 212 0.24 -25.92 31.06
CA GLN A 212 -0.33 -24.80 31.81
C GLN A 212 -1.70 -24.45 31.24
N ALA A 213 -2.73 -24.49 32.10
CA ALA A 213 -4.11 -24.30 31.68
C ALA A 213 -4.20 -23.02 30.83
N ARG A 214 -4.60 -23.18 29.57
CA ARG A 214 -4.75 -22.03 28.65
C ARG A 214 -5.71 -21.03 29.30
N GLU A 215 -5.37 -19.75 29.24
CA GLU A 215 -6.31 -18.71 29.70
C GLU A 215 -7.64 -18.89 28.95
N PRO A 216 -8.79 -18.81 29.66
CA PRO A 216 -10.08 -18.87 29.00
C PRO A 216 -10.20 -17.71 28.02
N PHE A 217 -10.97 -17.92 26.95
CA PHE A 217 -11.28 -16.88 25.98
C PHE A 217 -11.86 -15.65 26.70
N LYS A 218 -11.25 -14.49 26.50
CA LYS A 218 -11.73 -13.21 27.01
C LYS A 218 -11.88 -12.27 25.84
N LEU A 219 -13.10 -11.77 25.61
CA LEU A 219 -13.33 -10.74 24.61
C LEU A 219 -12.55 -9.48 24.98
N ARG A 220 -11.64 -9.04 24.11
CA ARG A 220 -10.81 -7.85 24.32
C ARG A 220 -11.23 -6.71 23.42
N LEU A 221 -11.06 -5.47 23.92
CA LEU A 221 -11.35 -4.24 23.16
C LEU A 221 -10.61 -4.20 21.81
N THR A 222 -9.37 -4.69 21.77
CA THR A 222 -8.56 -4.75 20.53
C THR A 222 -9.27 -5.54 19.42
N PHE A 223 -9.92 -6.66 19.75
CA PHE A 223 -10.64 -7.47 18.78
C PHE A 223 -11.90 -6.76 18.29
N VAL A 224 -12.67 -6.17 19.21
CA VAL A 224 -13.90 -5.43 18.86
C VAL A 224 -13.58 -4.26 17.92
N LEU A 225 -12.59 -3.43 18.28
CA LEU A 225 -12.14 -2.32 17.44
C LEU A 225 -11.61 -2.82 16.08
N ALA A 226 -10.87 -3.93 16.05
CA ALA A 226 -10.35 -4.48 14.80
C ALA A 226 -11.48 -4.89 13.84
N VAL A 227 -12.56 -5.49 14.35
CA VAL A 227 -13.75 -5.85 13.54
C VAL A 227 -14.42 -4.60 12.98
N PHE A 228 -14.60 -3.55 13.79
CA PHE A 228 -15.11 -2.27 13.29
C PHE A 228 -14.20 -1.65 12.22
N GLY A 229 -12.88 -1.74 12.40
CA GLY A 229 -11.90 -1.32 11.41
C GLY A 229 -12.08 -2.07 10.08
N ALA A 230 -12.21 -3.40 10.12
CA ALA A 230 -12.43 -4.21 8.92
C ALA A 230 -13.74 -3.85 8.19
N VAL A 231 -14.84 -3.64 8.94
CA VAL A 231 -16.11 -3.18 8.34
C VAL A 231 -15.97 -1.80 7.73
N ALA A 232 -15.31 -0.86 8.42
CA ALA A 232 -15.07 0.48 7.90
C ALA A 232 -14.19 0.45 6.64
N THR A 233 -13.18 -0.43 6.57
CA THR A 233 -12.36 -0.63 5.38
C THR A 233 -13.16 -1.21 4.21
N LEU A 234 -14.05 -2.17 4.46
CA LEU A 234 -14.99 -2.65 3.42
C LEU A 234 -15.81 -1.50 2.84
N MET A 235 -16.38 -0.67 3.71
CA MET A 235 -17.22 0.45 3.29
C MET A 235 -16.38 1.50 2.53
N ALA A 236 -15.16 1.78 2.99
CA ALA A 236 -14.23 2.69 2.32
C ALA A 236 -13.82 2.20 0.92
N ALA A 237 -13.70 0.88 0.73
CA ALA A 237 -13.30 0.30 -0.55
C ALA A 237 -14.37 0.44 -1.65
N VAL A 238 -15.65 0.57 -1.29
CA VAL A 238 -16.77 0.66 -2.23
C VAL A 238 -17.34 2.07 -2.34
N ALA A 239 -17.11 2.93 -1.33
CA ALA A 239 -17.63 4.29 -1.32
C ALA A 239 -16.86 5.22 -2.27
N ASP A 240 -17.56 6.21 -2.83
CA ASP A 240 -16.94 7.32 -3.56
C ASP A 240 -16.03 8.12 -2.62
N LEU A 241 -14.82 8.42 -3.09
CA LEU A 241 -13.80 9.17 -2.34
C LEU A 241 -13.91 10.66 -2.65
N THR A 242 -14.02 11.00 -3.93
CA THR A 242 -14.04 12.37 -4.42
C THR A 242 -14.96 12.49 -5.63
N ASP A 243 -15.65 13.63 -5.76
CA ASP A 243 -16.36 14.02 -6.97
C ASP A 243 -15.77 15.34 -7.48
N ILE A 244 -15.15 15.30 -8.66
CA ILE A 244 -14.57 16.46 -9.33
C ILE A 244 -15.48 16.77 -10.52
N ARG A 245 -16.09 17.95 -10.52
CA ARG A 245 -16.96 18.40 -11.62
C ARG A 245 -16.53 19.75 -12.14
N THR A 246 -16.58 19.88 -13.45
CA THR A 246 -16.42 21.16 -14.15
C THR A 246 -17.68 21.50 -14.93
N THR A 247 -18.02 22.78 -15.03
CA THR A 247 -19.20 23.24 -15.80
C THR A 247 -19.09 22.99 -17.30
N ARG A 248 -17.88 22.68 -17.78
CA ARG A 248 -17.57 22.31 -19.16
C ARG A 248 -16.34 21.39 -19.16
N PRO A 249 -16.18 20.49 -20.15
CA PRO A 249 -14.97 19.68 -20.26
C PRO A 249 -13.71 20.53 -20.38
N VAL A 250 -12.70 20.26 -19.56
CA VAL A 250 -11.40 20.91 -19.59
C VAL A 250 -10.33 19.82 -19.69
N GLY A 251 -9.41 19.96 -20.64
CA GLY A 251 -8.33 19.00 -20.83
C GLY A 251 -7.48 18.87 -19.56
N GLY A 252 -7.16 17.64 -19.17
CA GLY A 252 -6.34 17.35 -17.99
C GLY A 252 -7.10 17.29 -16.65
N ILE A 253 -8.39 17.62 -16.61
CA ILE A 253 -9.24 17.43 -15.43
C ILE A 253 -10.14 16.21 -15.64
N THR A 254 -9.91 15.16 -14.86
CA THR A 254 -10.81 13.99 -14.83
C THR A 254 -12.09 14.38 -14.10
N ASN A 255 -13.20 14.44 -14.85
CA ASN A 255 -14.52 14.71 -14.29
C ASN A 255 -15.21 13.43 -13.84
N GLY A 256 -15.84 13.46 -12.68
CA GLY A 256 -16.66 12.37 -12.14
C GLY A 256 -16.31 12.01 -10.71
N THR A 257 -16.97 10.95 -10.23
CA THR A 257 -16.63 10.32 -8.96
C THR A 257 -15.41 9.42 -9.14
N SER A 258 -14.58 9.34 -8.11
CA SER A 258 -13.45 8.42 -8.02
C SER A 258 -13.59 7.54 -6.80
N THR A 259 -13.38 6.26 -6.99
CA THR A 259 -13.33 5.23 -5.95
C THR A 259 -11.88 4.94 -5.57
N LEU A 260 -11.67 4.07 -4.59
CA LEU A 260 -10.32 3.68 -4.18
C LEU A 260 -9.54 2.93 -5.28
N ASP A 261 -10.23 2.20 -6.14
CA ASP A 261 -9.62 1.47 -7.25
C ASP A 261 -9.05 2.42 -8.32
N ASP A 262 -9.74 3.55 -8.56
CA ASP A 262 -9.29 4.60 -9.49
C ASP A 262 -8.03 5.33 -9.00
N ILE A 263 -7.80 5.34 -7.68
CA ILE A 263 -6.60 5.94 -7.08
C ILE A 263 -5.43 4.96 -7.06
N GLY A 264 -5.71 3.66 -6.96
CA GLY A 264 -4.71 2.61 -6.98
C GLY A 264 -5.36 1.24 -6.85
N SER A 265 -5.20 0.41 -7.88
CA SER A 265 -5.96 -0.83 -8.03
C SER A 265 -5.67 -1.90 -6.95
N ASN A 266 -4.55 -1.77 -6.25
CA ASN A 266 -4.15 -2.66 -5.17
C ASN A 266 -4.46 -2.10 -3.76
N LEU A 267 -4.91 -0.85 -3.63
CA LEU A 267 -5.08 -0.17 -2.34
C LEU A 267 -6.23 -0.74 -1.52
N ALA A 268 -7.34 -1.11 -2.15
CA ALA A 268 -8.47 -1.74 -1.45
C ALA A 268 -8.03 -3.05 -0.77
N ILE A 269 -7.32 -3.90 -1.51
CA ILE A 269 -6.80 -5.17 -0.97
C ILE A 269 -5.74 -4.92 0.09
N ALA A 270 -4.90 -3.88 -0.06
CA ALA A 270 -3.93 -3.50 0.97
C ALA A 270 -4.61 -3.18 2.31
N GLY A 271 -5.71 -2.42 2.28
CA GLY A 271 -6.54 -2.14 3.45
C GLY A 271 -7.10 -3.42 4.09
N TRP A 272 -7.56 -4.37 3.27
CA TRP A 272 -8.04 -5.67 3.73
C TRP A 272 -6.96 -6.53 4.36
N VAL A 273 -5.76 -6.57 3.79
CA VAL A 273 -4.62 -7.28 4.37
C VAL A 273 -4.28 -6.70 5.74
N GLY A 274 -4.16 -5.37 5.84
CA GLY A 274 -3.87 -4.69 7.11
C GLY A 274 -4.91 -4.96 8.19
N THR A 275 -6.19 -4.78 7.87
CA THR A 275 -7.29 -5.02 8.82
C THR A 275 -7.48 -6.50 9.14
N GLY A 276 -7.25 -7.41 8.19
CA GLY A 276 -7.27 -8.85 8.40
C GLY A 276 -6.20 -9.29 9.41
N VAL A 277 -4.96 -8.81 9.23
CA VAL A 277 -3.87 -9.03 10.20
C VAL A 277 -4.22 -8.47 11.58
N MET A 278 -4.83 -7.28 11.62
CA MET A 278 -5.29 -6.64 12.85
C MET A 278 -6.37 -7.48 13.57
N VAL A 279 -7.36 -8.01 12.84
CA VAL A 279 -8.44 -8.87 13.36
C VAL A 279 -7.89 -10.21 13.87
N ILE A 280 -7.03 -10.86 13.09
CA ILE A 280 -6.36 -12.11 13.48
C ILE A 280 -5.56 -11.88 14.77
N GLY A 281 -4.80 -10.79 14.85
CA GLY A 281 -4.06 -10.43 16.05
C GLY A 281 -4.97 -10.22 17.25
N GLY A 282 -6.07 -9.48 17.07
CA GLY A 282 -7.08 -9.25 18.10
C GLY A 282 -7.68 -10.55 18.61
N LEU A 283 -8.00 -11.50 17.71
CA LEU A 283 -8.53 -12.81 18.06
C LEU A 283 -7.51 -13.63 18.87
N LEU A 284 -6.26 -13.68 18.41
CA LEU A 284 -5.18 -14.35 19.13
C LEU A 284 -4.97 -13.73 20.53
N ALA A 285 -5.10 -12.40 20.65
CA ALA A 285 -5.04 -11.72 21.95
C ALA A 285 -6.16 -12.16 22.90
N CYS A 286 -7.37 -12.47 22.40
CA CYS A 286 -8.48 -12.98 23.21
C CYS A 286 -8.16 -14.35 23.85
N PHE A 287 -7.28 -15.16 23.23
CA PHE A 287 -6.75 -16.41 23.78
C PHE A 287 -5.53 -16.22 24.70
N GLY A 288 -5.20 -14.97 25.07
CA GLY A 288 -4.04 -14.66 25.91
C GLY A 288 -2.70 -14.68 25.17
N LEU A 289 -2.70 -14.86 23.84
CA LEU A 289 -1.45 -14.87 23.06
C LEU A 289 -0.91 -13.45 22.89
N ARG A 290 0.22 -13.18 23.56
CA ARG A 290 0.88 -11.85 23.52
C ARG A 290 1.40 -11.46 22.15
N VAL A 291 1.82 -12.45 21.34
CA VAL A 291 2.16 -12.23 19.92
C VAL A 291 0.94 -11.68 19.19
N GLY A 292 -0.25 -12.19 19.48
CA GLY A 292 -1.52 -11.71 18.91
C GLY A 292 -1.78 -10.24 19.22
N ALA A 293 -1.59 -9.82 20.47
CA ALA A 293 -1.72 -8.41 20.85
C ALA A 293 -0.74 -7.51 20.08
N GLY A 294 0.51 -7.95 19.95
CA GLY A 294 1.50 -7.26 19.12
C GLY A 294 1.07 -7.19 17.65
N LEU A 295 0.64 -8.33 17.08
CA LEU A 295 0.15 -8.43 15.70
C LEU A 295 -1.01 -7.47 15.44
N ALA A 296 -1.96 -7.38 16.38
CA ALA A 296 -3.08 -6.45 16.30
C ALA A 296 -2.60 -5.00 16.28
N GLY A 297 -1.70 -4.62 17.20
CA GLY A 297 -1.19 -3.25 17.28
C GLY A 297 -0.33 -2.86 16.08
N GLY A 298 0.54 -3.77 15.63
CA GLY A 298 1.33 -3.58 14.41
C GLY A 298 0.45 -3.42 13.19
N GLY A 299 -0.54 -4.31 13.02
CA GLY A 299 -1.53 -4.21 11.94
C GLY A 299 -2.32 -2.90 12.00
N GLY A 300 -2.70 -2.43 13.19
CA GLY A 300 -3.35 -1.13 13.39
C GLY A 300 -2.51 0.06 12.90
N LEU A 301 -1.20 0.07 13.19
CA LEU A 301 -0.29 1.10 12.67
C LEU A 301 -0.02 0.96 11.17
N ALA A 302 0.01 -0.27 10.63
CA ALA A 302 0.10 -0.50 9.18
C ALA A 302 -1.13 0.07 8.45
N VAL A 303 -2.33 -0.15 9.01
CA VAL A 303 -3.60 0.41 8.50
C VAL A 303 -3.63 1.93 8.62
N LEU A 304 -3.09 2.51 9.70
CA LEU A 304 -2.91 3.96 9.82
C LEU A 304 -2.00 4.51 8.72
N GLY A 305 -0.86 3.84 8.46
CA GLY A 305 0.04 4.22 7.37
C GLY A 305 -0.60 4.09 5.99
N TRP A 306 -1.38 3.04 5.76
CA TRP A 306 -2.20 2.87 4.55
C TRP A 306 -3.21 4.00 4.37
N ALA A 307 -3.96 4.35 5.43
CA ALA A 307 -4.93 5.44 5.38
C ALA A 307 -4.27 6.78 5.09
N ALA A 308 -3.12 7.05 5.71
CA ALA A 308 -2.34 8.26 5.46
C ALA A 308 -1.87 8.34 4.00
N LEU A 309 -1.35 7.24 3.45
CA LEU A 309 -0.96 7.17 2.03
C LEU A 309 -2.18 7.44 1.11
N CYS A 310 -3.31 6.75 1.35
CA CYS A 310 -4.50 6.91 0.51
C CYS A 310 -5.00 8.36 0.51
N ILE A 311 -5.08 9.01 1.68
CA ILE A 311 -5.45 10.43 1.77
C ILE A 311 -4.47 11.29 0.96
N GLY A 312 -3.17 11.04 1.09
CA GLY A 312 -2.16 11.75 0.31
C GLY A 312 -2.34 11.60 -1.21
N LEU A 313 -2.68 10.40 -1.67
CA LEU A 313 -2.93 10.10 -3.08
C LEU A 313 -4.23 10.73 -3.60
N ILE A 314 -5.29 10.74 -2.80
CA ILE A 314 -6.57 11.36 -3.16
C ILE A 314 -6.44 12.87 -3.35
N GLU A 315 -5.57 13.54 -2.59
CA GLU A 315 -5.36 14.99 -2.71
C GLU A 315 -4.61 15.35 -4.01
N ARG A 316 -3.91 14.41 -4.65
CA ARG A 316 -3.16 14.66 -5.90
C ARG A 316 -4.06 15.10 -7.07
N PRO A 317 -5.11 14.36 -7.49
CA PRO A 317 -5.99 14.80 -8.57
C PRO A 317 -6.73 16.09 -8.24
N ILE A 318 -7.06 16.34 -6.97
CA ILE A 318 -7.66 17.61 -6.52
C ILE A 318 -6.70 18.78 -6.78
N ALA A 319 -5.45 18.66 -6.33
CA ALA A 319 -4.45 19.70 -6.50
C ALA A 319 -4.14 19.99 -7.97
N ILE A 320 -4.11 18.95 -8.82
CA ILE A 320 -3.96 19.09 -10.27
C ILE A 320 -5.16 19.82 -10.89
N ALA A 321 -6.39 19.47 -10.50
CA ALA A 321 -7.57 20.18 -11.00
C ALA A 321 -7.57 21.66 -10.58
N GLU A 322 -7.18 21.94 -9.34
CA GLU A 322 -7.04 23.30 -8.82
C GLU A 322 -5.91 24.10 -9.50
N SER A 323 -4.78 23.47 -9.84
CA SER A 323 -3.69 24.15 -10.56
C SER A 323 -4.10 24.48 -12.00
N ILE A 324 -4.70 23.54 -12.73
CA ILE A 324 -5.21 23.76 -14.09
C ILE A 324 -6.26 24.88 -14.09
N THR A 325 -7.14 24.91 -13.09
CA THR A 325 -8.15 25.96 -12.95
C THR A 325 -7.52 27.33 -12.70
N ARG A 326 -6.43 27.41 -11.94
CA ARG A 326 -5.68 28.66 -11.70
C ARG A 326 -4.96 29.16 -12.96
N GLU A 327 -4.47 28.26 -13.81
CA GLU A 327 -3.70 28.59 -15.01
C GLU A 327 -4.57 28.80 -16.25
N SER A 328 -5.80 28.29 -16.26
CA SER A 328 -6.67 28.35 -17.42
C SER A 328 -7.15 29.78 -17.72
N SER A 329 -7.08 30.17 -18.99
CA SER A 329 -7.71 31.39 -19.51
C SER A 329 -9.22 31.22 -19.76
N GLU A 330 -9.74 30.00 -19.65
CA GLU A 330 -11.12 29.67 -19.95
C GLU A 330 -12.02 29.89 -18.74
N VAL A 331 -13.23 30.42 -18.95
CA VAL A 331 -14.19 30.61 -17.86
C VAL A 331 -14.96 29.30 -17.63
N PHE A 332 -14.70 28.65 -16.50
CA PHE A 332 -15.46 27.51 -16.00
C PHE A 332 -15.45 27.49 -14.47
N THR A 333 -16.35 26.72 -13.86
CA THR A 333 -16.37 26.49 -12.41
C THR A 333 -15.91 25.07 -12.12
N LEU A 334 -14.96 24.93 -11.19
CA LEU A 334 -14.52 23.65 -10.62
C LEU A 334 -15.24 23.44 -9.28
N THR A 335 -15.90 22.30 -9.14
CA THR A 335 -16.51 21.82 -7.89
C THR A 335 -15.77 20.56 -7.46
N VAL A 336 -15.22 20.57 -6.25
CA VAL A 336 -14.56 19.41 -5.65
C VAL A 336 -15.28 19.05 -4.35
N THR A 337 -15.75 17.81 -4.22
CA THR A 337 -16.25 17.28 -2.96
C THR A 337 -15.37 16.13 -2.46
N ARG A 338 -15.16 16.10 -1.14
CA ARG A 338 -14.58 14.95 -0.43
C ARG A 338 -15.75 14.16 0.14
N ASP A 339 -16.04 13.03 -0.48
CA ASP A 339 -17.24 12.26 -0.21
C ASP A 339 -17.06 11.31 0.98
N THR A 340 -18.05 10.44 1.20
CA THR A 340 -18.11 9.57 2.38
C THR A 340 -16.89 8.65 2.49
N GLY A 341 -16.38 8.14 1.37
CA GLY A 341 -15.24 7.23 1.35
C GLY A 341 -13.94 7.88 1.86
N TYR A 342 -13.71 9.16 1.57
CA TYR A 342 -12.57 9.92 2.11
C TYR A 342 -12.56 9.90 3.64
N TRP A 343 -13.71 10.21 4.25
CA TRP A 343 -13.86 10.24 5.71
C TRP A 343 -13.84 8.85 6.33
N LEU A 344 -14.31 7.82 5.62
CA LEU A 344 -14.18 6.43 6.04
C LEU A 344 -12.71 5.99 6.11
N ILE A 345 -11.88 6.36 5.14
CA ILE A 345 -10.42 6.09 5.18
C ILE A 345 -9.79 6.75 6.41
N ALA A 346 -10.11 8.03 6.67
CA ALA A 346 -9.63 8.72 7.87
C ALA A 346 -10.08 8.01 9.17
N ALA A 347 -11.34 7.59 9.24
CA ALA A 347 -11.89 6.85 10.37
C ALA A 347 -11.19 5.50 10.57
N VAL A 348 -10.90 4.77 9.49
CA VAL A 348 -10.13 3.51 9.51
C VAL A 348 -8.73 3.75 10.11
N GLY A 349 -8.04 4.82 9.70
CA GLY A 349 -6.75 5.19 10.28
C GLY A 349 -6.84 5.45 11.79
N ILE A 350 -7.85 6.20 12.23
CA ILE A 350 -8.11 6.46 13.66
C ILE A 350 -8.36 5.15 14.42
N VAL A 351 -9.18 4.25 13.88
CA VAL A 351 -9.43 2.94 14.49
C VAL A 351 -8.14 2.13 14.60
N GLY A 352 -7.30 2.11 13.56
CA GLY A 352 -5.99 1.48 13.58
C GLY A 352 -5.09 2.00 14.71
N LEU A 353 -5.04 3.32 14.89
CA LEU A 353 -4.34 3.95 16.01
C LEU A 353 -4.92 3.53 17.36
N LEU A 354 -6.24 3.51 17.51
CA LEU A 354 -6.90 3.10 18.75
C LEU A 354 -6.62 1.62 19.09
N VAL A 355 -6.55 0.74 18.09
CA VAL A 355 -6.17 -0.67 18.27
C VAL A 355 -4.74 -0.79 18.77
N PHE A 356 -3.80 -0.02 18.19
CA PHE A 356 -2.42 0.04 18.68
C PHE A 356 -2.35 0.53 20.12
N LEU A 357 -3.02 1.63 20.47
CA LEU A 357 -3.04 2.14 21.84
C LEU A 357 -3.67 1.13 22.82
N ALA A 358 -4.72 0.42 22.42
CA ALA A 358 -5.32 -0.64 23.21
C ALA A 358 -4.38 -1.85 23.37
N SER A 359 -3.57 -2.18 22.35
CA SER A 359 -2.61 -3.29 22.42
C SER A 359 -1.45 -3.02 23.36
N LEU A 360 -1.05 -1.75 23.55
CA LEU A 360 0.02 -1.37 24.48
C LEU A 360 -0.26 -1.81 25.93
N ARG A 361 -1.53 -1.92 26.33
CA ARG A 361 -1.92 -2.42 27.67
C ARG A 361 -1.52 -3.87 27.92
N LEU A 362 -1.15 -4.60 26.87
CA LEU A 362 -0.75 -6.00 26.91
C LEU A 362 0.77 -6.19 26.77
N VAL A 363 1.53 -5.09 26.76
CA VAL A 363 2.99 -5.09 26.83
C VAL A 363 3.40 -5.59 28.22
N GLY A 364 4.09 -6.72 28.28
CA GLY A 364 4.55 -7.28 29.55
C GLY A 364 5.61 -8.36 29.36
N THR A 365 6.44 -8.55 30.40
CA THR A 365 7.68 -9.34 30.33
C THR A 365 7.46 -10.85 30.24
N GLY A 366 6.34 -11.37 30.75
CA GLY A 366 5.85 -12.73 30.45
C GLY A 366 6.75 -13.87 30.87
N GLY A 367 7.79 -13.59 31.65
CA GLY A 367 8.76 -14.56 32.15
C GLY A 367 9.56 -15.30 31.06
N GLN A 368 9.34 -15.02 29.78
CA GLN A 368 10.01 -15.74 28.69
C GLN A 368 11.39 -15.13 28.44
N PRO A 369 12.38 -15.96 28.06
CA PRO A 369 13.68 -15.47 27.64
C PRO A 369 13.56 -14.44 26.51
N PRO A 370 14.40 -13.40 26.51
CA PRO A 370 14.51 -12.51 25.36
C PRO A 370 14.97 -13.28 24.13
N LEU A 371 14.50 -12.86 22.95
CA LEU A 371 14.99 -13.36 21.66
C LEU A 371 16.50 -13.07 21.48
N ASN A 372 17.15 -13.73 20.53
CA ASN A 372 18.54 -13.41 20.19
C ASN A 372 18.63 -11.94 19.70
N PRO A 373 19.45 -11.09 20.34
CA PRO A 373 19.54 -9.67 19.98
C PRO A 373 20.09 -9.44 18.57
N TRP A 374 20.89 -10.37 18.03
CA TRP A 374 21.46 -10.23 16.68
C TRP A 374 20.41 -10.37 15.59
N SER A 375 19.51 -11.35 15.70
CA SER A 375 18.43 -11.51 14.71
C SER A 375 17.43 -10.37 14.79
N ALA A 376 17.18 -9.82 15.99
CA ALA A 376 16.43 -8.60 16.17
C ALA A 376 17.10 -7.39 15.50
N ALA A 377 18.41 -7.21 15.67
CA ALA A 377 19.15 -6.12 15.04
C ALA A 377 19.13 -6.21 13.50
N VAL A 378 19.32 -7.41 12.94
CA VAL A 378 19.24 -7.64 11.48
C VAL A 378 17.82 -7.35 10.96
N GLY A 379 16.78 -7.79 11.65
CA GLY A 379 15.40 -7.47 11.28
C GLY A 379 15.10 -5.96 11.33
N ALA A 380 15.58 -5.28 12.37
CA ALA A 380 15.44 -3.82 12.50
C ALA A 380 16.16 -3.07 11.36
N LEU A 381 17.36 -3.51 10.98
CA LEU A 381 18.09 -2.97 9.82
C LEU A 381 17.32 -3.21 8.51
N GLY A 382 16.77 -4.41 8.32
CA GLY A 382 15.92 -4.72 7.17
C GLY A 382 14.71 -3.77 7.06
N MET A 383 14.05 -3.48 8.20
CA MET A 383 12.92 -2.56 8.25
C MET A 383 13.32 -1.09 7.99
N MET A 384 14.51 -0.68 8.42
CA MET A 384 15.05 0.64 8.07
C MET A 384 15.35 0.75 6.58
N MET A 385 15.96 -0.28 5.97
CA MET A 385 16.19 -0.33 4.52
C MET A 385 14.87 -0.32 3.75
N LEU A 386 13.88 -1.08 4.21
CA LEU A 386 12.54 -1.11 3.62
C LEU A 386 11.89 0.27 3.58
N ALA A 387 11.96 1.03 4.69
CA ALA A 387 11.37 2.36 4.78
C ALA A 387 12.21 3.46 4.11
N ALA A 388 13.54 3.31 4.08
CA ALA A 388 14.42 4.28 3.44
C ALA A 388 14.47 4.12 1.92
N GLY A 389 14.23 2.91 1.40
CA GLY A 389 14.33 2.61 -0.03
C GLY A 389 13.51 3.53 -0.92
N PRO A 390 12.22 3.81 -0.63
CA PRO A 390 11.42 4.75 -1.44
C PRO A 390 11.94 6.19 -1.43
N LEU A 391 12.78 6.58 -0.46
CA LEU A 391 13.38 7.92 -0.39
C LEU A 391 14.66 8.05 -1.22
N VAL A 392 15.19 6.94 -1.73
CA VAL A 392 16.39 6.95 -2.57
C VAL A 392 15.99 7.47 -3.96
N PRO A 393 16.59 8.59 -4.42
CA PRO A 393 16.29 9.12 -5.74
C PRO A 393 16.72 8.15 -6.85
N VAL A 394 15.93 8.11 -7.92
CA VAL A 394 16.18 7.30 -9.12
C VAL A 394 16.05 8.20 -10.35
N GLY A 395 16.89 7.97 -11.35
CA GLY A 395 16.92 8.77 -12.58
C GLY A 395 17.34 10.21 -12.29
N GLU A 396 16.56 11.17 -12.81
CA GLU A 396 16.81 12.61 -12.66
C GLU A 396 16.23 13.19 -11.36
N ALA A 397 15.52 12.40 -10.56
CA ALA A 397 14.95 12.87 -9.31
C ALA A 397 16.04 13.17 -8.28
N THR A 398 15.81 14.18 -7.45
CA THR A 398 16.68 14.55 -6.33
C THR A 398 16.08 14.12 -4.99
N PHE A 399 16.90 14.13 -3.93
CA PHE A 399 16.39 13.83 -2.59
C PHE A 399 15.34 14.85 -2.12
N ALA A 400 15.44 16.11 -2.56
CA ALA A 400 14.50 17.18 -2.21
C ALA A 400 13.09 16.91 -2.75
N ASP A 401 12.98 16.21 -3.87
CA ASP A 401 11.71 15.88 -4.52
C ASP A 401 10.84 14.95 -3.66
N ASN A 402 11.41 14.32 -2.62
CA ASN A 402 10.64 13.57 -1.63
C ASN A 402 9.79 14.45 -0.68
N PHE A 403 10.07 15.75 -0.62
CA PHE A 403 9.48 16.67 0.36
C PHE A 403 8.77 17.87 -0.27
N SER A 404 9.07 18.16 -1.53
CA SER A 404 8.50 19.28 -2.28
C SER A 404 8.31 18.88 -3.72
N SER A 405 7.42 19.59 -4.41
CA SER A 405 7.29 19.40 -5.85
C SER A 405 8.59 19.72 -6.58
N PRO A 406 9.03 18.86 -7.53
CA PRO A 406 10.22 19.09 -8.35
C PRO A 406 10.06 20.28 -9.32
N THR A 407 8.82 20.60 -9.74
CA THR A 407 8.57 21.66 -10.72
C THR A 407 7.35 22.50 -10.34
N PRO A 408 7.37 23.83 -10.59
CA PRO A 408 6.21 24.69 -10.34
C PRO A 408 4.98 24.30 -11.18
N THR A 409 5.18 23.53 -12.25
CA THR A 409 4.12 23.03 -13.13
C THR A 409 3.35 21.83 -12.55
N ILE A 410 3.91 21.11 -11.58
CA ILE A 410 3.26 19.96 -10.94
C ILE A 410 3.15 20.27 -9.44
N ASP A 411 2.22 21.14 -9.04
CA ASP A 411 2.06 21.54 -7.62
C ASP A 411 1.47 20.38 -6.79
N LEU A 412 2.33 19.45 -6.33
CA LEU A 412 1.93 18.33 -5.47
C LEU A 412 1.56 18.85 -4.08
N PRO A 413 0.41 18.44 -3.52
CA PRO A 413 -0.07 18.98 -2.26
C PRO A 413 0.79 18.50 -1.09
N THR A 414 0.94 19.32 -0.05
CA THR A 414 1.66 18.94 1.18
C THR A 414 1.10 17.67 1.82
N ALA A 415 -0.22 17.43 1.68
CA ALA A 415 -0.87 16.22 2.16
C ALA A 415 -0.33 14.94 1.50
N TYR A 416 0.05 14.98 0.22
CA TYR A 416 0.66 13.86 -0.49
C TYR A 416 1.98 13.46 0.18
N PHE A 417 2.89 14.43 0.33
CA PHE A 417 4.19 14.19 0.97
C PHE A 417 4.05 13.78 2.44
N ALA A 418 3.12 14.39 3.17
CA ALA A 418 2.86 14.05 4.57
C ALA A 418 2.33 12.61 4.70
N GLY A 419 1.38 12.20 3.87
CA GLY A 419 0.82 10.84 3.86
C GLY A 419 1.88 9.79 3.56
N ARG A 420 2.70 10.07 2.53
CA ARG A 420 3.84 9.25 2.12
C ARG A 420 4.85 9.06 3.25
N LEU A 421 5.33 10.15 3.84
CA LEU A 421 6.29 10.11 4.94
C LEU A 421 5.72 9.47 6.19
N ALA A 422 4.44 9.72 6.50
CA ALA A 422 3.76 9.09 7.64
C ALA A 422 3.75 7.56 7.48
N GLN A 423 3.44 7.05 6.29
CA GLN A 423 3.50 5.62 6.02
C GLN A 423 4.90 5.05 6.26
N LEU A 424 5.95 5.67 5.71
CA LEU A 424 7.33 5.20 5.87
C LEU A 424 7.79 5.23 7.33
N VAL A 425 7.47 6.30 8.06
CA VAL A 425 7.79 6.43 9.48
C VAL A 425 7.08 5.36 10.30
N LEU A 426 5.82 5.03 9.98
CA LEU A 426 5.08 3.99 10.68
C LEU A 426 5.61 2.58 10.36
N ILE A 427 6.02 2.32 9.11
CA ILE A 427 6.69 1.06 8.72
C ILE A 427 8.02 0.91 9.48
N ALA A 428 8.86 1.95 9.47
CA ALA A 428 10.12 1.96 10.20
C ALA A 428 9.88 1.80 11.71
N GLY A 429 8.96 2.57 12.28
CA GLY A 429 8.65 2.56 13.70
C GLY A 429 8.13 1.21 14.19
N THR A 430 7.16 0.61 13.50
CA THR A 430 6.63 -0.72 13.87
C THR A 430 7.68 -1.81 13.73
N GLY A 431 8.44 -1.79 12.63
CA GLY A 431 9.51 -2.76 12.37
C GLY A 431 10.63 -2.67 13.39
N VAL A 432 11.26 -1.50 13.51
CA VAL A 432 12.43 -1.28 14.38
C VAL A 432 12.06 -1.50 15.84
N VAL A 433 11.00 -0.84 16.34
CA VAL A 433 10.59 -1.00 17.75
C VAL A 433 10.12 -2.43 18.00
N GLY A 434 9.42 -3.06 17.06
CA GLY A 434 8.96 -4.43 17.16
C GLY A 434 10.12 -5.42 17.30
N PHE A 435 11.12 -5.35 16.42
CA PHE A 435 12.30 -6.20 16.51
C PHE A 435 13.13 -5.91 17.76
N LEU A 436 13.43 -4.63 18.06
CA LEU A 436 14.27 -4.23 19.19
C LEU A 436 13.60 -4.40 20.56
N ALA A 437 12.29 -4.63 20.63
CA ALA A 437 11.66 -5.06 21.87
C ALA A 437 12.12 -6.47 22.30
N VAL A 438 12.71 -7.26 21.39
CA VAL A 438 13.35 -8.58 21.64
C VAL A 438 12.40 -9.54 22.39
N ARG A 439 11.09 -9.38 22.15
CA ARG A 439 10.01 -10.09 22.84
C ARG A 439 8.96 -10.54 21.83
N ARG A 440 8.20 -11.56 22.21
CA ARG A 440 7.06 -12.10 21.43
C ARG A 440 6.02 -11.03 21.06
N TYR A 441 5.73 -10.09 21.96
CA TYR A 441 4.87 -8.95 21.64
C TYR A 441 5.48 -8.10 20.53
N GLY A 442 6.75 -7.74 20.64
CA GLY A 442 7.47 -6.96 19.64
C GLY A 442 7.52 -7.62 18.28
N LEU A 443 7.78 -8.93 18.22
CA LEU A 443 7.73 -9.70 16.98
C LEU A 443 6.34 -9.68 16.34
N GLY A 444 5.29 -9.73 17.17
CA GLY A 444 3.93 -9.47 16.72
C GLY A 444 3.78 -8.07 16.11
N VAL A 445 4.28 -7.02 16.78
CA VAL A 445 4.22 -5.65 16.27
C VAL A 445 4.94 -5.51 14.93
N ALA A 446 6.14 -6.08 14.79
CA ALA A 446 6.88 -6.07 13.53
C ALA A 446 6.12 -6.82 12.43
N ALA A 447 5.70 -8.07 12.68
CA ALA A 447 4.94 -8.85 11.70
C ALA A 447 3.61 -8.19 11.30
N GLY A 448 2.90 -7.59 12.25
CA GLY A 448 1.68 -6.85 12.00
C GLY A 448 1.92 -5.58 11.18
N GLY A 449 2.96 -4.82 11.54
CA GLY A 449 3.37 -3.57 10.88
C GLY A 449 3.79 -3.76 9.43
N THR A 450 4.41 -4.90 9.12
CA THR A 450 4.90 -5.22 7.77
C THR A 450 3.79 -5.77 6.85
N GLY A 451 2.60 -6.11 7.37
CA GLY A 451 1.53 -6.76 6.58
C GLY A 451 1.09 -5.99 5.33
N VAL A 452 0.70 -4.71 5.49
CA VAL A 452 0.31 -3.83 4.36
C VAL A 452 1.49 -3.65 3.41
N ALA A 453 2.69 -3.44 3.95
CA ALA A 453 3.91 -3.25 3.17
C ALA A 453 4.22 -4.48 2.30
N ILE A 454 4.05 -5.70 2.81
CA ILE A 454 4.22 -6.94 2.01
C ILE A 454 3.27 -6.93 0.82
N TRP A 455 2.01 -6.58 1.03
CA TRP A 455 1.04 -6.56 -0.05
C TRP A 455 1.37 -5.50 -1.11
N LEU A 456 1.62 -4.25 -0.70
CA LEU A 456 1.96 -3.17 -1.64
C LEU A 456 3.25 -3.50 -2.41
N TRP A 457 4.26 -4.04 -1.74
CA TRP A 457 5.51 -4.46 -2.37
C TRP A 457 5.28 -5.58 -3.39
N LEU A 458 4.55 -6.63 -3.01
CA LEU A 458 4.33 -7.80 -3.86
C LEU A 458 3.45 -7.47 -5.06
N SER A 459 2.37 -6.72 -4.85
CA SER A 459 1.45 -6.32 -5.93
C SER A 459 2.09 -5.35 -6.92
N SER A 460 2.94 -4.44 -6.45
CA SER A 460 3.75 -3.58 -7.31
C SER A 460 4.81 -4.36 -8.09
N LEU A 461 5.54 -5.29 -7.45
CA LEU A 461 6.50 -6.17 -8.15
C LEU A 461 5.87 -7.05 -9.22
N LEU A 462 4.63 -7.50 -8.99
CA LEU A 462 3.90 -8.38 -9.88
C LEU A 462 2.97 -7.61 -10.84
N GLU A 463 3.01 -6.27 -10.82
CA GLU A 463 2.17 -5.40 -11.63
C GLU A 463 0.66 -5.78 -11.56
N LEU A 464 0.18 -6.06 -10.34
CA LEU A 464 -1.20 -6.54 -10.13
C LEU A 464 -2.20 -5.38 -10.20
N GLY A 465 -2.82 -5.23 -11.37
CA GLY A 465 -3.89 -4.28 -11.66
C GLY A 465 -3.49 -3.24 -12.70
N ALA A 466 -4.36 -2.26 -12.95
CA ALA A 466 -4.08 -1.23 -13.96
C ALA A 466 -3.01 -0.24 -13.48
N ASP A 467 -3.11 0.19 -12.22
CA ASP A 467 -2.23 1.17 -11.60
C ASP A 467 -1.85 0.72 -10.19
N PRO A 468 -0.94 -0.27 -10.05
CA PRO A 468 -0.53 -0.76 -8.75
C PRO A 468 0.33 0.28 -8.02
N VAL A 469 -0.03 0.60 -6.77
CA VAL A 469 0.70 1.55 -5.94
C VAL A 469 1.75 0.83 -5.10
N GLY A 470 3.01 1.27 -5.19
CA GLY A 470 4.13 0.78 -4.40
C GLY A 470 4.13 1.27 -2.94
N LEU A 471 5.16 0.91 -2.18
CA LEU A 471 5.39 1.50 -0.85
C LEU A 471 5.69 2.98 -1.01
N ALA A 472 4.92 3.82 -0.32
CA ALA A 472 5.06 5.25 -0.40
C ALA A 472 4.94 5.77 -1.85
N ASP A 473 4.10 5.11 -2.65
CA ASP A 473 3.91 5.39 -4.08
C ASP A 473 5.24 5.27 -4.87
N GLN A 474 5.45 6.11 -5.87
CA GLN A 474 6.70 6.26 -6.59
C GLN A 474 7.44 7.54 -6.18
N ASN A 475 8.74 7.62 -6.46
CA ASN A 475 9.45 8.88 -6.28
C ASN A 475 8.93 9.90 -7.30
N PRO A 476 8.63 11.16 -6.93
CA PRO A 476 8.21 12.16 -7.91
C PRO A 476 9.22 12.28 -9.05
N GLY A 477 8.74 12.17 -10.28
CA GLY A 477 9.57 12.13 -11.49
C GLY A 477 9.98 10.73 -11.97
N ALA A 478 9.75 9.67 -11.19
CA ALA A 478 9.89 8.30 -11.67
C ALA A 478 8.75 7.95 -12.63
N THR A 479 9.08 7.21 -13.69
CA THR A 479 8.12 6.73 -14.70
C THR A 479 7.63 5.31 -14.43
N ASP A 480 8.14 4.67 -13.39
CA ASP A 480 7.85 3.27 -13.05
C ASP A 480 7.44 3.17 -11.57
N THR A 481 6.50 2.27 -11.31
CA THR A 481 5.98 1.94 -9.98
C THR A 481 6.78 0.82 -9.32
N MET A 482 7.75 0.20 -10.01
CA MET A 482 8.56 -0.89 -9.46
C MET A 482 9.27 -0.50 -8.15
N PRO A 483 9.26 -1.37 -7.12
CA PRO A 483 9.92 -1.07 -5.87
C PRO A 483 11.43 -0.98 -6.04
N HIS A 484 12.03 0.06 -5.48
CA HIS A 484 13.47 0.24 -5.50
C HIS A 484 14.19 -1.00 -4.94
N GLY A 485 15.34 -1.36 -5.53
CA GLY A 485 16.17 -2.47 -5.06
C GLY A 485 16.49 -2.47 -3.55
N VAL A 486 16.67 -1.29 -2.94
CA VAL A 486 16.89 -1.15 -1.48
C VAL A 486 15.64 -1.55 -0.69
N THR A 487 14.46 -1.14 -1.14
CA THR A 487 13.16 -1.53 -0.58
C THR A 487 12.99 -3.04 -0.63
N THR A 488 13.28 -3.64 -1.78
CA THR A 488 13.18 -5.09 -2.00
C THR A 488 14.17 -5.86 -1.13
N ALA A 489 15.43 -5.44 -1.05
CA ALA A 489 16.42 -6.05 -0.17
C ALA A 489 16.01 -5.93 1.30
N GLY A 490 15.53 -4.76 1.72
CA GLY A 490 15.00 -4.52 3.07
C GLY A 490 13.82 -5.44 3.40
N MET A 491 12.86 -5.59 2.48
CA MET A 491 11.72 -6.50 2.63
C MET A 491 12.18 -7.94 2.84
N VAL A 492 13.06 -8.45 1.96
CA VAL A 492 13.56 -9.82 2.03
C VAL A 492 14.28 -10.08 3.35
N VAL A 493 15.17 -9.17 3.77
CA VAL A 493 15.88 -9.27 5.05
C VAL A 493 14.91 -9.27 6.23
N ALA A 494 13.92 -8.37 6.23
CA ALA A 494 12.92 -8.30 7.30
C ALA A 494 12.07 -9.58 7.38
N LEU A 495 11.63 -10.12 6.24
CA LEU A 495 10.86 -11.36 6.18
C LEU A 495 11.66 -12.57 6.67
N LEU A 496 12.90 -12.72 6.21
CA LEU A 496 13.79 -13.78 6.69
C LEU A 496 14.04 -13.65 8.20
N ALA A 497 14.25 -12.44 8.71
CA ALA A 497 14.40 -12.20 10.14
C ALA A 497 13.14 -12.57 10.93
N LEU A 498 11.94 -12.22 10.44
CA LEU A 498 10.66 -12.62 11.06
C LEU A 498 10.51 -14.14 11.10
N VAL A 499 10.82 -14.84 10.01
CA VAL A 499 10.74 -16.30 9.95
C VAL A 499 11.73 -16.93 10.93
N VAL A 500 13.01 -16.54 10.89
CA VAL A 500 14.05 -17.08 11.77
C VAL A 500 13.71 -16.83 13.24
N THR A 501 13.37 -15.59 13.60
CA THR A 501 13.00 -15.24 14.99
C THR A 501 11.72 -15.93 15.44
N GLY A 502 10.73 -16.09 14.55
CA GLY A 502 9.51 -16.84 14.81
C GLY A 502 9.77 -18.32 15.08
N VAL A 503 10.59 -18.95 14.26
CA VAL A 503 11.00 -20.36 14.42
C VAL A 503 11.77 -20.56 15.72
N LEU A 504 12.75 -19.71 16.02
CA LEU A 504 13.48 -19.76 17.30
C LEU A 504 12.53 -19.59 18.50
N ALA A 505 11.58 -18.66 18.41
CA ALA A 505 10.58 -18.43 19.47
C ALA A 505 9.65 -19.63 19.72
N ILE A 506 9.48 -20.51 18.72
CA ILE A 506 8.73 -21.76 18.81
C ILE A 506 9.62 -22.87 19.39
N ILE A 507 10.86 -23.00 18.90
CA ILE A 507 11.82 -24.04 19.35
C ILE A 507 12.19 -23.84 20.83
N ASP A 508 12.39 -22.59 21.28
CA ASP A 508 12.74 -22.26 22.67
C ASP A 508 11.62 -22.54 23.69
N ARG A 509 10.46 -23.04 23.24
CA ARG A 509 9.39 -23.53 24.13
C ARG A 509 9.66 -24.92 24.71
N ARG A 510 10.81 -25.53 24.45
CA ARG A 510 11.17 -26.81 25.07
C ARG A 510 11.13 -26.67 26.59
N PRO A 511 10.40 -27.56 27.29
CA PRO A 511 10.16 -27.42 28.72
C PRO A 511 11.49 -27.40 29.46
N ALA A 512 11.68 -26.39 30.30
CA ALA A 512 12.86 -26.20 31.14
C ALA A 512 13.05 -27.29 32.23
N GLY A 513 12.30 -28.40 32.12
CA GLY A 513 12.29 -29.50 33.06
C GLY A 513 13.27 -30.63 32.76
N GLN A 514 14.06 -30.58 31.67
CA GLN A 514 15.13 -31.56 31.47
C GLN A 514 16.35 -31.14 32.30
N PRO A 515 16.68 -31.80 33.42
CA PRO A 515 17.85 -31.46 34.20
C PRO A 515 19.11 -31.61 33.33
N PRO A 516 20.09 -30.71 33.45
CA PRO A 516 21.35 -30.81 32.73
C PRO A 516 22.08 -32.10 33.14
N GLY A 517 21.95 -33.14 32.32
CA GLY A 517 22.53 -34.46 32.57
C GLY A 517 21.62 -35.66 32.34
N ALA A 518 20.31 -35.48 32.09
CA ALA A 518 19.45 -36.60 31.71
C ALA A 518 19.86 -37.14 30.32
N PRO A 519 20.16 -38.44 30.16
CA PRO A 519 20.54 -39.02 28.88
C PRO A 519 19.44 -38.79 27.84
N GLN A 520 19.83 -38.33 26.66
CA GLN A 520 18.91 -38.26 25.52
C GLN A 520 18.56 -39.69 25.09
N PRO A 521 17.27 -40.03 24.89
CA PRO A 521 16.85 -41.34 24.44
C PRO A 521 17.31 -41.66 23.01
#